data_AF-A0A7C2BTR5-F1
#
_entry.id   AF-A0A7C2BTR5-F1
#
_cell.length_a   1.000
_cell.length_b   1.000
_cell.length_c   1.000
_cell.angle_alpha   90.00
_cell.angle_beta   90.00
_cell.angle_gamma   90.00
#
_symmetry.space_group_name_H-M   'P 1'
#
loop_
_entity.id
_entity.type
_entity.pdbx_description
1 polymer ?
#
loop_
_entity_poly.entity_id
_entity_poly.type
_entity_poly.pdbx_seq_one_letter_code
_entity_poly.pdbx_strand_id
1 'polypeptide(L)'
;MKVYRVILVVAMLVFAGNAMGMGKSDGTKEEVKSSLSKESAAPAKVETKACPTTCTKPCCAKDAKVDAKKSHGHSHSTESKDAKACPTTADKTHVCSTDEKKACCPADAKAAAKPEVKAVKAEVKPAVDALFVTVNGVKITQSKIDEKIKPQVDAQLKRMADMGRPATEEMINGMKTQMTQRVLDIMIIEQLMGEKQKTHKIKVSKEEVQAEIEVIAKGRDIPMDKLENELSKYGMTMASLAEQVEMGLSFDKVINVEAKAAGKDVTVSDEDAKKFYDENATQFSSPEQVKASHILAGGRGVKDEDRSKLKVKIEEVAQKLKAGGNFEDLAREHSDCPSSADGGDLKSFFDNTGRIIGGRGGMDAKFTEAAFALKVGQVSGIVETPFGYHIIKLSEKIAAVTKTFDEVKDTIKTNLEQKSRGTFSRDFIEKLKTDATIVWAEGKEPTPRSAMPRSDARTRRPPSAARPSVTKASVTKANAAKASAAGAGDEKAVSK
;
A
#
# COMPACT_ATOMS: atom_id res chain seq x y z
N MET A 1 10.41 23.48 -3.14
CA MET A 1 9.86 22.15 -3.48
C MET A 1 10.81 21.00 -3.10
N LYS A 2 11.12 20.80 -1.80
CA LYS A 2 11.76 19.61 -1.15
C LYS A 2 11.12 18.23 -1.44
N VAL A 3 10.31 18.12 -2.48
CA VAL A 3 9.24 17.15 -2.65
C VAL A 3 9.38 16.44 -3.98
N TYR A 4 9.24 17.07 -5.15
CA TYR A 4 9.06 16.30 -6.39
C TYR A 4 10.25 15.48 -6.93
N ARG A 5 11.50 15.83 -6.55
CA ARG A 5 12.68 15.02 -6.87
C ARG A 5 13.21 14.22 -5.69
N VAL A 6 13.22 14.81 -4.50
CA VAL A 6 13.53 14.05 -3.27
C VAL A 6 12.52 12.93 -3.05
N ILE A 7 11.22 13.09 -3.36
CA ILE A 7 10.25 11.96 -3.40
C ILE A 7 10.51 11.01 -4.56
N LEU A 8 11.14 11.38 -5.68
CA LEU A 8 11.46 10.37 -6.70
C LEU A 8 12.53 9.41 -6.17
N VAL A 9 13.54 9.93 -5.46
CA VAL A 9 14.56 9.15 -4.73
C VAL A 9 13.95 8.44 -3.52
N VAL A 10 13.36 9.18 -2.58
CA VAL A 10 12.75 8.68 -1.34
C VAL A 10 11.59 7.73 -1.62
N ALA A 11 10.77 7.88 -2.66
CA ALA A 11 9.75 6.89 -3.01
C ALA A 11 10.35 5.61 -3.59
N MET A 12 11.37 5.68 -4.47
CA MET A 12 12.07 4.46 -4.88
C MET A 12 12.66 3.71 -3.66
N LEU A 13 13.10 4.46 -2.65
CA LEU A 13 13.65 3.95 -1.40
C LEU A 13 12.61 3.57 -0.32
N VAL A 14 11.38 4.09 -0.38
CA VAL A 14 10.26 3.80 0.56
C VAL A 14 9.38 2.65 0.03
N PHE A 15 9.17 2.55 -1.28
CA PHE A 15 8.51 1.39 -1.89
C PHE A 15 9.28 0.08 -1.65
N ALA A 16 10.59 0.15 -1.39
CA ALA A 16 11.38 -0.99 -0.97
C ALA A 16 11.27 -1.29 0.54
N GLY A 17 11.26 -0.26 1.40
CA GLY A 17 11.11 -0.44 2.86
C GLY A 17 9.80 -1.12 3.25
N ASN A 18 8.68 -0.70 2.63
CA ASN A 18 7.36 -1.30 2.88
C ASN A 18 7.23 -2.76 2.39
N ALA A 19 8.22 -3.33 1.68
CA ALA A 19 8.19 -4.71 1.23
C ALA A 19 8.78 -5.72 2.25
N MET A 20 9.44 -5.25 3.32
CA MET A 20 10.09 -6.12 4.33
C MET A 20 9.68 -5.80 5.79
N GLY A 21 8.80 -4.82 6.01
CA GLY A 21 8.35 -4.38 7.34
C GLY A 21 7.26 -5.23 8.01
N MET A 22 7.30 -6.57 7.92
CA MET A 22 6.38 -7.47 8.63
C MET A 22 7.14 -8.61 9.34
N GLY A 23 7.86 -8.27 10.41
CA GLY A 23 8.57 -9.26 11.23
C GLY A 23 9.08 -8.70 12.55
N LYS A 24 8.44 -9.14 13.66
CA LYS A 24 8.92 -9.11 15.05
C LYS A 24 9.64 -7.85 15.57
N SER A 25 8.91 -7.06 16.36
CA SER A 25 9.51 -6.22 17.40
C SER A 25 9.84 -7.09 18.63
N ASP A 26 10.99 -7.75 18.64
CA ASP A 26 11.49 -8.43 19.85
C ASP A 26 11.96 -7.37 20.86
N GLY A 27 11.33 -7.33 22.04
CA GLY A 27 11.50 -6.23 23.00
C GLY A 27 12.76 -6.37 23.86
N THR A 28 13.68 -5.42 23.73
CA THR A 28 14.83 -5.26 24.64
C THR A 28 14.36 -4.79 26.02
N LYS A 29 14.19 -5.73 26.96
CA LYS A 29 14.13 -5.39 28.39
C LYS A 29 15.53 -5.14 28.92
N GLU A 30 15.75 -3.95 29.44
CA GLU A 30 16.89 -3.61 30.29
C GLU A 30 16.62 -4.20 31.68
N GLU A 31 17.38 -5.22 32.10
CA GLU A 31 17.16 -5.90 33.39
C GLU A 31 18.15 -5.43 34.47
N VAL A 32 17.60 -5.17 35.66
CA VAL A 32 18.32 -4.58 36.79
C VAL A 32 19.20 -5.62 37.48
N LYS A 33 20.43 -5.22 37.83
CA LYS A 33 21.36 -6.07 38.59
C LYS A 33 20.76 -6.50 39.93
N SER A 34 20.62 -7.80 40.14
CA SER A 34 20.47 -8.42 41.45
C SER A 34 21.54 -9.51 41.61
N SER A 35 22.29 -9.45 42.70
CA SER A 35 23.40 -10.35 43.01
C SER A 35 22.93 -11.59 43.76
N LEU A 36 23.44 -12.77 43.40
CA LEU A 36 23.71 -13.87 44.34
C LEU A 36 24.70 -14.88 43.71
N SER A 37 25.44 -15.60 44.55
CA SER A 37 26.63 -16.38 44.17
C SER A 37 26.49 -17.89 44.40
N LYS A 38 27.02 -18.67 43.45
CA LYS A 38 27.62 -20.03 43.50
C LYS A 38 27.81 -20.48 42.05
N GLU A 39 28.94 -20.97 41.51
CA GLU A 39 30.10 -21.78 41.99
C GLU A 39 30.08 -23.17 41.32
N SER A 40 31.28 -23.66 40.94
CA SER A 40 31.64 -25.00 40.41
C SER A 40 31.60 -25.30 38.90
N ALA A 41 32.77 -25.78 38.43
CA ALA A 41 33.03 -26.89 37.50
C ALA A 41 32.47 -26.92 36.04
N ALA A 42 33.40 -26.69 35.11
CA ALA A 42 33.55 -27.50 33.88
C ALA A 42 34.68 -28.55 34.12
N PRO A 43 35.18 -29.38 33.15
CA PRO A 43 34.81 -29.53 31.73
C PRO A 43 34.70 -30.99 31.21
N ALA A 44 34.35 -31.16 29.93
CA ALA A 44 34.74 -32.34 29.14
C ALA A 44 34.86 -32.01 27.63
N LYS A 45 35.93 -32.48 26.97
CA LYS A 45 36.09 -32.51 25.49
C LYS A 45 35.66 -33.87 24.94
N VAL A 46 35.17 -33.90 23.70
CA VAL A 46 35.57 -34.91 22.70
C VAL A 46 35.72 -34.24 21.34
N GLU A 47 36.78 -34.57 20.59
CA GLU A 47 37.01 -34.19 19.19
C GLU A 47 36.98 -35.45 18.32
N THR A 48 36.54 -35.36 17.05
CA THR A 48 37.30 -35.88 15.87
C THR A 48 36.64 -35.57 14.51
N LYS A 49 37.45 -35.05 13.57
CA LYS A 49 37.82 -35.59 12.23
C LYS A 49 36.88 -36.61 11.53
N ALA A 50 36.77 -36.68 10.20
CA ALA A 50 37.20 -35.82 9.08
C ALA A 50 36.57 -36.28 7.73
N CYS A 51 36.85 -35.55 6.64
CA CYS A 51 36.52 -35.83 5.21
C CYS A 51 37.51 -36.89 4.59
N PRO A 52 37.54 -37.25 3.27
CA PRO A 52 36.84 -36.70 2.08
C PRO A 52 36.43 -37.70 0.93
N THR A 53 36.05 -37.17 -0.25
CA THR A 53 36.19 -37.75 -1.63
C THR A 53 35.35 -38.98 -2.05
N THR A 54 34.94 -39.26 -3.32
CA THR A 54 35.00 -38.54 -4.64
C THR A 54 34.04 -39.11 -5.72
N CYS A 55 33.73 -38.30 -6.73
CA CYS A 55 33.57 -38.63 -8.17
C CYS A 55 32.33 -39.34 -8.82
N THR A 56 32.09 -38.89 -10.07
CA THR A 56 31.55 -39.58 -11.28
C THR A 56 30.08 -40.02 -11.40
N LYS A 57 29.37 -39.31 -12.29
CA LYS A 57 28.24 -39.72 -13.17
C LYS A 57 28.78 -40.43 -14.45
N PRO A 58 27.93 -40.89 -15.41
CA PRO A 58 26.60 -41.53 -15.34
C PRO A 58 26.49 -42.79 -16.27
N CYS A 59 25.33 -43.47 -16.30
CA CYS A 59 24.84 -44.16 -17.52
C CYS A 59 23.31 -44.42 -17.47
N CYS A 60 22.67 -44.74 -18.61
CA CYS A 60 21.21 -44.86 -18.74
C CYS A 60 20.74 -46.18 -19.41
N ALA A 61 19.78 -46.86 -18.78
CA ALA A 61 18.83 -47.84 -19.35
C ALA A 61 17.59 -47.86 -18.41
N LYS A 62 16.31 -47.97 -18.82
CA LYS A 62 15.62 -48.92 -19.73
C LYS A 62 15.62 -50.35 -19.18
N ASP A 63 14.50 -51.09 -19.08
CA ASP A 63 13.09 -50.90 -19.48
C ASP A 63 12.18 -51.59 -18.43
N ALA A 64 11.07 -51.01 -17.95
CA ALA A 64 9.69 -50.97 -18.49
C ALA A 64 8.76 -52.15 -18.05
N LYS A 65 7.44 -51.97 -18.27
CA LYS A 65 6.28 -52.88 -18.02
C LYS A 65 5.78 -53.06 -16.56
N VAL A 66 4.49 -53.35 -16.30
CA VAL A 66 3.20 -52.92 -16.92
C VAL A 66 2.01 -53.35 -16.01
N ASP A 67 0.77 -52.98 -16.39
CA ASP A 67 -0.54 -53.44 -15.85
C ASP A 67 -1.03 -52.92 -14.48
N ALA A 68 -2.34 -52.86 -14.19
CA ALA A 68 -3.51 -52.48 -15.01
C ALA A 68 -4.81 -52.43 -14.18
N LYS A 69 -5.53 -51.28 -14.22
CA LYS A 69 -7.02 -51.06 -14.19
C LYS A 69 -7.29 -49.60 -13.81
N LYS A 70 -8.14 -48.84 -14.51
CA LYS A 70 -9.64 -48.90 -14.58
C LYS A 70 -10.33 -48.69 -13.22
N SER A 71 -11.37 -47.86 -13.10
CA SER A 71 -11.97 -46.95 -14.10
C SER A 71 -13.07 -46.05 -13.53
N HIS A 72 -13.09 -44.79 -13.99
CA HIS A 72 -14.27 -43.90 -14.10
C HIS A 72 -14.94 -43.46 -12.77
N GLY A 73 -15.68 -42.35 -12.72
CA GLY A 73 -15.92 -41.29 -13.72
C GLY A 73 -17.33 -40.68 -13.58
N HIS A 74 -17.73 -39.88 -14.58
CA HIS A 74 -19.07 -39.26 -14.75
C HIS A 74 -19.41 -38.09 -13.79
N SER A 75 -20.24 -37.10 -14.16
CA SER A 75 -20.94 -36.73 -15.41
C SER A 75 -21.65 -35.36 -15.22
N HIS A 76 -22.24 -34.66 -16.19
CA HIS A 76 -22.10 -34.57 -17.66
C HIS A 76 -22.52 -33.14 -18.07
N SER A 77 -21.98 -32.58 -19.14
CA SER A 77 -22.71 -31.63 -19.99
C SER A 77 -23.45 -32.39 -21.09
N THR A 78 -24.62 -31.92 -21.50
CA THR A 78 -25.47 -32.55 -22.53
C THR A 78 -25.04 -32.21 -23.97
N GLU A 79 -25.64 -32.90 -24.95
CA GLU A 79 -25.05 -33.19 -26.27
C GLU A 79 -26.10 -33.14 -27.41
N SER A 80 -25.76 -32.50 -28.54
CA SER A 80 -26.25 -32.80 -29.91
C SER A 80 -25.36 -32.07 -30.96
N LYS A 81 -24.88 -32.61 -32.10
CA LYS A 81 -25.32 -33.65 -33.09
C LYS A 81 -26.29 -33.15 -34.17
N ASP A 82 -26.27 -33.60 -35.44
CA ASP A 82 -25.36 -34.43 -36.29
C ASP A 82 -25.84 -34.33 -37.78
N ALA A 83 -25.17 -34.79 -38.86
CA ALA A 83 -23.76 -34.96 -39.26
C ALA A 83 -23.68 -35.43 -40.75
N LYS A 84 -22.68 -35.01 -41.55
CA LYS A 84 -22.33 -35.51 -42.93
C LYS A 84 -20.93 -34.98 -43.36
N ALA A 85 -20.07 -35.63 -44.14
CA ALA A 85 -20.07 -36.96 -44.80
C ALA A 85 -18.62 -37.54 -44.95
N CYS A 86 -18.40 -38.62 -45.72
CA CYS A 86 -17.27 -39.57 -45.64
C CYS A 86 -16.17 -39.53 -46.76
N PRO A 87 -15.07 -40.33 -46.69
CA PRO A 87 -13.79 -40.13 -47.43
C PRO A 87 -13.37 -41.23 -48.46
N THR A 88 -12.07 -41.28 -48.84
CA THR A 88 -11.27 -42.37 -49.52
C THR A 88 -11.47 -42.59 -51.05
N THR A 89 -10.55 -43.13 -51.90
CA THR A 89 -9.21 -43.81 -51.74
C THR A 89 -8.36 -43.88 -53.05
N ALA A 90 -7.06 -44.27 -52.92
CA ALA A 90 -6.19 -45.01 -53.88
C ALA A 90 -5.68 -44.27 -55.16
N ASP A 91 -4.67 -44.73 -55.92
CA ASP A 91 -3.97 -46.04 -56.12
C ASP A 91 -2.53 -45.77 -56.71
N LYS A 92 -1.47 -46.60 -56.93
CA LYS A 92 -1.15 -48.06 -57.10
C LYS A 92 0.28 -48.45 -56.62
N THR A 93 0.66 -49.73 -56.75
CA THR A 93 2.04 -50.32 -56.60
C THR A 93 2.28 -51.41 -57.70
N HIS A 94 3.39 -52.15 -57.87
CA HIS A 94 4.66 -52.39 -57.13
C HIS A 94 5.91 -52.37 -58.08
N VAL A 95 6.94 -53.25 -58.23
CA VAL A 95 7.35 -54.64 -57.81
C VAL A 95 8.90 -54.73 -57.65
N CYS A 96 9.42 -55.78 -57.00
CA CYS A 96 10.80 -56.26 -56.73
C CYS A 96 12.04 -55.85 -57.60
N SER A 97 13.18 -55.56 -56.94
CA SER A 97 14.40 -56.42 -56.84
C SER A 97 15.55 -55.74 -56.06
N THR A 98 16.56 -56.49 -55.59
CA THR A 98 17.83 -56.02 -54.96
C THR A 98 18.97 -55.85 -56.02
N ASP A 99 20.22 -55.41 -55.76
CA ASP A 99 21.04 -55.35 -54.52
C ASP A 99 22.28 -54.39 -54.60
N GLU A 100 23.10 -54.38 -53.53
CA GLU A 100 24.53 -53.98 -53.43
C GLU A 100 25.01 -52.50 -53.26
N LYS A 101 25.67 -52.26 -52.09
CA LYS A 101 26.91 -51.46 -51.83
C LYS A 101 26.90 -49.91 -52.01
N LYS A 102 27.81 -49.12 -51.37
CA LYS A 102 28.58 -49.19 -50.09
C LYS A 102 29.36 -47.86 -49.90
N ALA A 103 29.54 -47.38 -48.65
CA ALA A 103 30.50 -46.30 -48.25
C ALA A 103 30.16 -44.86 -48.76
N CYS A 104 30.72 -43.75 -48.26
CA CYS A 104 31.45 -43.45 -46.99
C CYS A 104 31.40 -41.93 -46.69
N CYS A 105 32.13 -41.46 -45.66
CA CYS A 105 32.30 -40.02 -45.33
C CYS A 105 33.46 -39.37 -46.17
N PRO A 106 34.04 -38.18 -45.83
CA PRO A 106 33.83 -36.95 -46.61
C PRO A 106 35.13 -36.28 -47.15
N ALA A 107 35.00 -35.01 -47.60
CA ALA A 107 36.01 -33.94 -47.73
C ALA A 107 36.54 -33.52 -49.13
N ASP A 108 36.71 -32.19 -49.25
CA ASP A 108 37.63 -31.36 -50.06
C ASP A 108 37.87 -31.58 -51.58
N ALA A 109 37.52 -30.57 -52.38
CA ALA A 109 38.23 -30.20 -53.62
C ALA A 109 38.12 -28.68 -53.96
N LYS A 110 39.22 -28.11 -54.48
CA LYS A 110 39.48 -26.66 -54.66
C LYS A 110 38.71 -25.93 -55.79
N ALA A 111 38.27 -24.71 -55.44
CA ALA A 111 38.55 -23.40 -56.09
C ALA A 111 38.27 -23.11 -57.59
N ALA A 112 37.53 -22.01 -57.81
CA ALA A 112 37.70 -21.04 -58.91
C ALA A 112 37.33 -19.63 -58.37
N ALA A 113 37.88 -18.53 -58.92
CA ALA A 113 37.74 -17.20 -58.28
C ALA A 113 37.68 -15.99 -59.24
N LYS A 114 36.56 -15.23 -59.18
CA LYS A 114 36.42 -13.75 -59.32
C LYS A 114 34.92 -13.36 -59.38
N PRO A 115 34.54 -12.08 -59.16
CA PRO A 115 35.31 -10.95 -58.60
C PRO A 115 34.68 -10.36 -57.32
N GLU A 116 35.45 -9.55 -56.58
CA GLU A 116 34.89 -8.69 -55.52
C GLU A 116 34.04 -7.55 -56.11
N VAL A 117 32.84 -7.35 -55.58
CA VAL A 117 32.15 -6.06 -55.64
C VAL A 117 32.48 -5.30 -54.36
N LYS A 118 33.28 -4.23 -54.46
CA LYS A 118 33.58 -3.37 -53.31
C LYS A 118 32.32 -2.61 -52.91
N ALA A 119 31.70 -3.02 -51.80
CA ALA A 119 30.60 -2.29 -51.20
C ALA A 119 31.06 -0.89 -50.78
N VAL A 120 30.55 0.14 -51.45
CA VAL A 120 30.73 1.53 -51.02
C VAL A 120 30.00 1.68 -49.68
N LYS A 121 30.74 2.03 -48.62
CA LYS A 121 30.12 2.44 -47.37
C LYS A 121 29.31 3.71 -47.64
N ALA A 122 27.98 3.59 -47.60
CA ALA A 122 27.13 4.75 -47.48
C ALA A 122 27.43 5.43 -46.14
N GLU A 123 27.98 6.64 -46.18
CA GLU A 123 28.14 7.45 -44.98
C GLU A 123 26.77 7.82 -44.44
N VAL A 124 26.40 7.21 -43.31
CA VAL A 124 25.21 7.58 -42.56
C VAL A 124 25.44 8.99 -42.04
N LYS A 125 24.83 9.99 -42.72
CA LYS A 125 24.74 11.35 -42.18
C LYS A 125 24.21 11.26 -40.75
N PRO A 126 24.83 11.94 -39.76
CA PRO A 126 24.37 11.87 -38.38
C PRO A 126 22.90 12.28 -38.34
N ALA A 127 22.07 11.44 -37.71
CA ALA A 127 20.66 11.73 -37.54
C ALA A 127 20.52 13.07 -36.79
N VAL A 128 19.86 14.05 -37.41
CA VAL A 128 19.74 15.39 -36.84
C VAL A 128 18.90 15.28 -35.57
N ASP A 129 19.53 15.52 -34.41
CA ASP A 129 18.91 15.34 -33.09
C ASP A 129 17.59 16.13 -33.02
N ALA A 130 16.48 15.39 -32.95
CA ALA A 130 15.17 15.95 -33.23
C ALA A 130 14.78 16.94 -32.13
N LEU A 131 14.49 18.18 -32.52
CA LEU A 131 13.96 19.19 -31.61
C LEU A 131 12.59 18.74 -31.10
N PHE A 132 12.38 18.85 -29.79
CA PHE A 132 11.11 18.49 -29.14
C PHE A 132 10.39 19.74 -28.63
N VAL A 133 11.10 20.61 -27.92
CA VAL A 133 10.60 21.92 -27.46
C VAL A 133 11.76 22.90 -27.28
N THR A 134 11.49 24.18 -27.41
CA THR A 134 12.41 25.28 -27.09
C THR A 134 11.82 26.11 -25.95
N VAL A 135 12.56 26.31 -24.87
CA VAL A 135 12.15 27.09 -23.69
C VAL A 135 13.08 28.29 -23.56
N ASN A 136 12.56 29.51 -23.68
CA ASN A 136 13.33 30.76 -23.61
C ASN A 136 14.59 30.76 -24.52
N GLY A 137 14.47 30.15 -25.71
CA GLY A 137 15.55 29.96 -26.68
C GLY A 137 16.42 28.71 -26.48
N VAL A 138 16.34 28.03 -25.34
CA VAL A 138 17.12 26.81 -25.06
C VAL A 138 16.40 25.57 -25.59
N LYS A 139 17.10 24.80 -26.43
CA LYS A 139 16.56 23.63 -27.14
C LYS A 139 16.64 22.36 -26.29
N ILE A 140 15.49 21.73 -26.08
CA ILE A 140 15.34 20.37 -25.55
C ILE A 140 15.08 19.44 -26.75
N THR A 141 15.92 18.42 -26.88
CA THR A 141 15.97 17.51 -28.03
C THR A 141 15.71 16.07 -27.60
N GLN A 142 15.33 15.23 -28.56
CA GLN A 142 14.99 13.81 -28.36
C GLN A 142 16.13 13.05 -27.67
N SER A 143 17.40 13.27 -28.05
CA SER A 143 18.55 12.62 -27.42
C SER A 143 18.64 12.89 -25.91
N LYS A 144 18.46 14.15 -25.47
CA LYS A 144 18.47 14.54 -24.04
C LYS A 144 17.30 13.96 -23.25
N ILE A 145 16.16 13.78 -23.91
CA ILE A 145 14.96 13.16 -23.33
C ILE A 145 15.21 11.66 -23.13
N ASP A 146 15.70 10.97 -24.16
CA ASP A 146 15.99 9.53 -24.11
C ASP A 146 17.13 9.22 -23.12
N GLU A 147 18.15 10.08 -23.02
CA GLU A 147 19.22 9.99 -22.02
C GLU A 147 18.66 9.98 -20.58
N LYS A 148 17.77 10.92 -20.24
CA LYS A 148 17.15 11.01 -18.90
C LYS A 148 16.14 9.88 -18.63
N ILE A 149 15.55 9.30 -19.66
CA ILE A 149 14.55 8.22 -19.56
C ILE A 149 15.20 6.83 -19.49
N LYS A 150 16.31 6.62 -20.21
CA LYS A 150 16.94 5.32 -20.39
C LYS A 150 17.21 4.57 -19.08
N PRO A 151 17.77 5.17 -18.02
CA PRO A 151 17.98 4.46 -16.74
C PRO A 151 16.67 3.98 -16.10
N GLN A 152 15.57 4.72 -16.26
CA GLN A 152 14.26 4.36 -15.70
C GLN A 152 13.59 3.24 -16.50
N VAL A 153 13.69 3.29 -17.84
CA VAL A 153 13.21 2.21 -18.72
C VAL A 153 14.00 0.94 -18.49
N ASP A 154 15.33 0.99 -18.55
CA ASP A 154 16.20 -0.18 -18.38
C ASP A 154 15.96 -0.86 -17.01
N ALA A 155 15.84 -0.08 -15.93
CA ALA A 155 15.53 -0.61 -14.59
C ALA A 155 14.12 -1.20 -14.50
N GLN A 156 13.12 -0.61 -15.15
CA GLN A 156 11.75 -1.15 -15.16
C GLN A 156 11.64 -2.43 -16.01
N LEU A 157 12.31 -2.48 -17.17
CA LEU A 157 12.37 -3.65 -18.02
C LEU A 157 13.13 -4.81 -17.36
N LYS A 158 14.22 -4.53 -16.65
CA LYS A 158 14.91 -5.53 -15.83
C LYS A 158 13.98 -6.14 -14.80
N ARG A 159 13.29 -5.31 -14.00
CA ARG A 159 12.30 -5.78 -13.00
C ARG A 159 11.17 -6.62 -13.63
N MET A 160 10.73 -6.28 -14.84
CA MET A 160 9.73 -7.06 -15.58
C MET A 160 10.25 -8.44 -16.03
N ALA A 161 11.51 -8.50 -16.49
CA ALA A 161 12.19 -9.77 -16.80
C ALA A 161 12.43 -10.63 -15.54
N ASP A 162 12.87 -10.02 -14.45
CA ASP A 162 13.07 -10.66 -13.14
C ASP A 162 11.76 -11.27 -12.59
N MET A 163 10.60 -10.66 -12.91
CA MET A 163 9.26 -11.17 -12.61
C MET A 163 8.73 -12.19 -13.65
N GLY A 164 9.55 -12.66 -14.59
CA GLY A 164 9.16 -13.63 -15.61
C GLY A 164 8.16 -13.10 -16.65
N ARG A 165 8.02 -11.78 -16.79
CA ARG A 165 7.05 -11.11 -17.68
C ARG A 165 7.77 -10.16 -18.64
N PRO A 166 8.45 -10.67 -19.68
CA PRO A 166 9.14 -9.83 -20.66
C PRO A 166 8.17 -8.84 -21.32
N ALA A 167 8.64 -7.63 -21.58
CA ALA A 167 7.81 -6.56 -22.12
C ALA A 167 7.61 -6.70 -23.64
N THR A 168 6.39 -6.46 -24.12
CA THR A 168 6.12 -6.29 -25.55
C THR A 168 6.63 -4.94 -26.04
N GLU A 169 6.95 -4.84 -27.33
CA GLU A 169 7.40 -3.59 -27.95
C GLU A 169 6.36 -2.46 -27.83
N GLU A 170 5.08 -2.78 -27.95
CA GLU A 170 3.98 -1.85 -27.69
C GLU A 170 4.00 -1.32 -26.24
N MET A 171 4.21 -2.19 -25.24
CA MET A 171 4.32 -1.77 -23.84
C MET A 171 5.59 -0.95 -23.58
N ILE A 172 6.71 -1.26 -24.25
CA ILE A 172 7.94 -0.46 -24.21
C ILE A 172 7.68 0.95 -24.77
N ASN A 173 7.01 1.06 -25.90
CA ASN A 173 6.74 2.34 -26.56
C ASN A 173 5.68 3.17 -25.80
N GLY A 174 4.66 2.53 -25.22
CA GLY A 174 3.73 3.17 -24.29
C GLY A 174 4.41 3.67 -23.01
N MET A 175 5.31 2.86 -22.42
CA MET A 175 6.11 3.23 -21.25
C MET A 175 7.03 4.42 -21.54
N LYS A 176 7.79 4.37 -22.65
CA LYS A 176 8.60 5.50 -23.13
C LYS A 176 7.76 6.75 -23.28
N THR A 177 6.63 6.69 -23.97
CA THR A 177 5.73 7.86 -24.19
C THR A 177 5.25 8.48 -22.87
N GLN A 178 4.87 7.66 -21.88
CA GLN A 178 4.48 8.15 -20.55
C GLN A 178 5.66 8.75 -19.76
N MET A 179 6.87 8.20 -19.91
CA MET A 179 8.09 8.75 -19.30
C MET A 179 8.53 10.05 -20.00
N THR A 180 8.42 10.14 -21.32
CA THR A 180 8.70 11.34 -22.13
C THR A 180 7.92 12.54 -21.63
N GLN A 181 6.59 12.42 -21.50
CA GLN A 181 5.78 13.54 -21.02
C GLN A 181 6.18 13.99 -19.61
N ARG A 182 6.49 13.06 -18.70
CA ARG A 182 6.94 13.38 -17.32
C ARG A 182 8.33 14.01 -17.26
N VAL A 183 9.29 13.46 -18.00
CA VAL A 183 10.67 13.95 -18.04
C VAL A 183 10.72 15.31 -18.73
N LEU A 184 9.88 15.54 -19.75
CA LEU A 184 9.80 16.82 -20.44
C LEU A 184 9.21 17.94 -19.56
N ASP A 185 8.14 17.65 -18.81
CA ASP A 185 7.61 18.54 -17.77
C ASP A 185 8.71 18.94 -16.76
N ILE A 186 9.50 17.96 -16.33
CA ILE A 186 10.64 18.15 -15.42
C ILE A 186 11.76 18.98 -16.09
N MET A 187 12.11 18.75 -17.36
CA MET A 187 13.15 19.49 -18.07
C MET A 187 12.78 20.95 -18.33
N ILE A 188 11.50 21.23 -18.61
CA ILE A 188 10.98 22.60 -18.70
C ILE A 188 11.11 23.30 -17.33
N ILE A 189 10.74 22.62 -16.25
CA ILE A 189 10.91 23.12 -14.88
C ILE A 189 12.40 23.33 -14.52
N GLU A 190 13.29 22.39 -14.89
CA GLU A 190 14.75 22.51 -14.68
C GLU A 190 15.30 23.78 -15.33
N GLN A 191 14.91 24.05 -16.58
CA GLN A 191 15.36 25.22 -17.33
C GLN A 191 14.91 26.53 -16.66
N LEU A 192 13.61 26.64 -16.35
CA LEU A 192 13.03 27.87 -15.78
C LEU A 192 13.49 28.14 -14.34
N MET A 193 13.59 27.10 -13.51
CA MET A 193 14.17 27.23 -12.16
C MET A 193 15.67 27.52 -12.21
N GLY A 194 16.40 26.94 -13.17
CA GLY A 194 17.84 27.21 -13.40
C GLY A 194 18.13 28.62 -13.91
N GLU A 195 17.23 29.21 -14.71
CA GLU A 195 17.27 30.63 -15.07
C GLU A 195 17.12 31.51 -13.82
N LYS A 196 16.11 31.26 -12.97
CA LYS A 196 15.93 31.96 -11.70
C LYS A 196 17.10 31.75 -10.73
N GLN A 197 17.70 30.57 -10.68
CA GLN A 197 18.92 30.30 -9.90
C GLN A 197 20.08 31.22 -10.34
N LYS A 198 20.25 31.42 -11.66
CA LYS A 198 21.27 32.33 -12.22
C LYS A 198 20.94 33.79 -11.92
N THR A 199 19.68 34.23 -12.10
CA THR A 199 19.23 35.60 -11.78
C THR A 199 19.54 35.98 -10.34
N HIS A 200 19.18 35.12 -9.39
CA HIS A 200 19.41 35.32 -7.95
C HIS A 200 20.82 34.93 -7.48
N LYS A 201 21.71 34.51 -8.41
CA LYS A 201 23.10 34.10 -8.16
C LYS A 201 23.23 33.01 -7.07
N ILE A 202 22.22 32.13 -6.98
CA ILE A 202 22.12 31.11 -5.92
C ILE A 202 23.21 30.05 -6.10
N LYS A 203 24.03 29.93 -5.06
CA LYS A 203 25.01 28.86 -4.89
C LYS A 203 24.57 27.92 -3.78
N VAL A 204 24.96 26.66 -3.90
CA VAL A 204 24.92 25.65 -2.85
C VAL A 204 26.37 25.23 -2.57
N SER A 205 26.73 25.06 -1.31
CA SER A 205 28.07 24.61 -0.92
C SER A 205 28.11 23.09 -0.75
N LYS A 206 29.31 22.49 -0.79
CA LYS A 206 29.45 21.03 -0.64
C LYS A 206 29.06 20.57 0.77
N GLU A 207 29.25 21.46 1.73
CA GLU A 207 28.92 21.28 3.15
C GLU A 207 27.40 21.25 3.35
N GLU A 208 26.65 22.10 2.64
CA GLU A 208 25.17 22.05 2.62
C GLU A 208 24.65 20.76 1.96
N VAL A 209 25.27 20.32 0.85
CA VAL A 209 24.93 19.04 0.19
C VAL A 209 25.18 17.86 1.12
N GLN A 210 26.35 17.80 1.76
CA GLN A 210 26.70 16.74 2.72
C GLN A 210 25.74 16.72 3.92
N ALA A 211 25.39 17.89 4.47
CA ALA A 211 24.46 18.00 5.59
C ALA A 211 23.05 17.50 5.23
N GLU A 212 22.51 17.86 4.07
CA GLU A 212 21.18 17.37 3.63
C GLU A 212 21.23 15.87 3.27
N ILE A 213 22.34 15.34 2.73
CA ILE A 213 22.54 13.89 2.55
C ILE A 213 22.48 13.16 3.90
N GLU A 214 23.15 13.68 4.94
CA GLU A 214 23.09 13.12 6.28
C GLU A 214 21.68 13.17 6.88
N VAL A 215 20.93 14.24 6.63
CA VAL A 215 19.51 14.34 7.05
C VAL A 215 18.66 13.28 6.31
N ILE A 216 18.90 13.06 5.01
CA ILE A 216 18.22 12.01 4.22
C ILE A 216 18.55 10.60 4.71
N ALA A 217 19.80 10.36 5.16
CA ALA A 217 20.23 9.08 5.71
C ALA A 217 19.65 8.83 7.12
N LYS A 218 19.75 9.83 8.01
CA LYS A 218 19.20 9.81 9.38
C LYS A 218 17.67 9.64 9.36
N GLY A 219 16.98 10.37 8.50
CA GLY A 219 15.51 10.26 8.31
C GLY A 219 15.03 8.95 7.66
N ARG A 220 15.92 7.98 7.48
CA ARG A 220 15.64 6.62 6.97
C ARG A 220 16.40 5.52 7.74
N ASP A 221 16.95 5.85 8.91
CA ASP A 221 17.73 4.96 9.78
C ASP A 221 18.90 4.24 9.10
N ILE A 222 19.52 4.89 8.09
CA ILE A 222 20.67 4.35 7.36
C ILE A 222 21.97 4.95 7.88
N PRO A 223 22.91 4.13 8.39
CA PRO A 223 24.27 4.56 8.66
C PRO A 223 24.96 5.07 7.39
N MET A 224 25.71 6.17 7.50
CA MET A 224 26.34 6.84 6.34
C MET A 224 27.33 5.94 5.58
N ASP A 225 28.02 5.04 6.27
CA ASP A 225 28.92 4.03 5.68
C ASP A 225 28.17 2.90 4.93
N LYS A 226 26.85 2.82 5.09
CA LYS A 226 25.97 1.90 4.37
C LYS A 226 25.21 2.57 3.23
N LEU A 227 25.15 3.91 3.19
CA LEU A 227 24.34 4.66 2.22
C LEU A 227 24.68 4.32 0.76
N GLU A 228 25.96 4.22 0.38
CA GLU A 228 26.35 3.87 -0.99
C GLU A 228 25.97 2.42 -1.37
N ASN A 229 26.04 1.49 -0.41
CA ASN A 229 25.58 0.11 -0.59
C ASN A 229 24.05 0.05 -0.77
N GLU A 230 23.30 0.91 -0.09
CA GLU A 230 21.85 1.05 -0.30
C GLU A 230 21.55 1.66 -1.67
N LEU A 231 22.16 2.81 -2.04
CA LEU A 231 21.97 3.46 -3.34
C LEU A 231 22.24 2.52 -4.52
N SER A 232 23.28 1.69 -4.41
CA SER A 232 23.69 0.71 -5.42
C SER A 232 22.57 -0.28 -5.78
N LYS A 233 21.69 -0.65 -4.83
CA LYS A 233 20.53 -1.53 -5.07
C LYS A 233 19.49 -0.91 -6.03
N TYR A 234 19.51 0.40 -6.19
CA TYR A 234 18.62 1.18 -7.06
C TYR A 234 19.32 1.69 -8.32
N GLY A 235 20.61 1.33 -8.52
CA GLY A 235 21.42 1.82 -9.63
C GLY A 235 21.88 3.27 -9.47
N MET A 236 21.92 3.79 -8.24
CA MET A 236 22.37 5.15 -7.92
C MET A 236 23.77 5.15 -7.30
N THR A 237 24.53 6.22 -7.51
CA THR A 237 25.84 6.48 -6.90
C THR A 237 25.78 7.65 -5.92
N MET A 238 26.74 7.76 -4.99
CA MET A 238 26.85 8.93 -4.11
C MET A 238 26.97 10.25 -4.89
N ALA A 239 27.66 10.27 -6.04
CA ALA A 239 27.73 11.43 -6.91
C ALA A 239 26.34 11.81 -7.47
N SER A 240 25.58 10.84 -7.98
CA SER A 240 24.23 11.10 -8.50
C SER A 240 23.24 11.57 -7.42
N LEU A 241 23.44 11.14 -6.15
CA LEU A 241 22.68 11.68 -5.02
C LEU A 241 23.09 13.12 -4.72
N ALA A 242 24.39 13.41 -4.68
CA ALA A 242 24.91 14.75 -4.41
C ALA A 242 24.41 15.80 -5.43
N GLU A 243 24.43 15.49 -6.73
CA GLU A 243 23.87 16.35 -7.79
C GLU A 243 22.37 16.63 -7.58
N GLN A 244 21.60 15.60 -7.19
CA GLN A 244 20.15 15.72 -6.97
C GLN A 244 19.82 16.50 -5.70
N VAL A 245 20.65 16.37 -4.66
CA VAL A 245 20.56 17.16 -3.42
C VAL A 245 20.96 18.61 -3.67
N GLU A 246 22.06 18.87 -4.39
CA GLU A 246 22.50 20.23 -4.76
C GLU A 246 21.39 20.96 -5.53
N MET A 247 20.79 20.30 -6.52
CA MET A 247 19.70 20.86 -7.32
C MET A 247 18.40 21.04 -6.51
N GLY A 248 18.11 20.15 -5.56
CA GLY A 248 17.00 20.32 -4.62
C GLY A 248 17.19 21.57 -3.74
N LEU A 249 18.36 21.69 -3.12
CA LEU A 249 18.75 22.83 -2.30
C LEU A 249 18.77 24.14 -3.10
N SER A 250 19.23 24.14 -4.36
CA SER A 250 19.23 25.35 -5.20
C SER A 250 17.82 25.80 -5.54
N PHE A 251 16.90 24.86 -5.83
CA PHE A 251 15.50 25.17 -6.12
C PHE A 251 14.74 25.62 -4.86
N ASP A 252 14.97 25.02 -3.68
CA ASP A 252 14.38 25.49 -2.43
C ASP A 252 14.91 26.88 -2.03
N LYS A 253 16.20 27.19 -2.28
CA LYS A 253 16.74 28.55 -2.12
C LYS A 253 16.06 29.56 -3.05
N VAL A 254 15.89 29.23 -4.34
CA VAL A 254 15.12 30.08 -5.29
C VAL A 254 13.70 30.31 -4.80
N ILE A 255 13.00 29.25 -4.37
CA ILE A 255 11.65 29.33 -3.82
C ILE A 255 11.59 30.24 -2.59
N ASN A 256 12.53 30.11 -1.64
CA ASN A 256 12.54 30.94 -0.44
C ASN A 256 12.82 32.42 -0.75
N VAL A 257 13.62 32.74 -1.78
CA VAL A 257 13.86 34.12 -2.22
C VAL A 257 12.64 34.71 -2.94
N GLU A 258 12.05 33.98 -3.88
CA GLU A 258 10.87 34.43 -4.64
C GLU A 258 9.62 34.54 -3.75
N ALA A 259 9.48 33.69 -2.73
CA ALA A 259 8.41 33.79 -1.74
C ALA A 259 8.53 35.09 -0.92
N LYS A 260 9.73 35.38 -0.38
CA LYS A 260 10.00 36.62 0.35
C LYS A 260 9.82 37.86 -0.52
N ALA A 261 10.27 37.82 -1.78
CA ALA A 261 10.03 38.90 -2.75
C ALA A 261 8.53 39.12 -3.07
N ALA A 262 7.72 38.06 -3.00
CA ALA A 262 6.27 38.11 -3.16
C ALA A 262 5.49 38.43 -1.86
N GLY A 263 6.19 38.81 -0.77
CA GLY A 263 5.57 39.12 0.53
C GLY A 263 4.94 37.91 1.23
N LYS A 264 5.31 36.69 0.83
CA LYS A 264 4.84 35.42 1.40
C LYS A 264 5.97 34.75 2.16
N ASP A 265 5.91 34.71 3.49
CA ASP A 265 6.84 33.85 4.21
C ASP A 265 6.43 32.37 4.06
N VAL A 266 7.44 31.51 3.91
CA VAL A 266 7.32 30.05 3.82
C VAL A 266 8.01 29.36 5.00
N THR A 267 8.59 30.15 5.91
CA THR A 267 8.77 29.79 7.32
C THR A 267 7.49 30.04 8.10
N VAL A 268 7.33 29.41 9.26
CA VAL A 268 6.12 29.48 10.08
C VAL A 268 6.47 29.98 11.48
N SER A 269 5.72 30.97 11.95
CA SER A 269 5.93 31.57 13.27
C SER A 269 5.51 30.61 14.40
N ASP A 270 5.93 30.89 15.64
CA ASP A 270 5.46 30.13 16.80
C ASP A 270 3.98 30.41 17.06
N GLU A 271 3.54 31.62 16.74
CA GLU A 271 2.17 32.13 16.83
C GLU A 271 1.23 31.41 15.84
N ASP A 272 1.64 31.24 14.57
CA ASP A 272 0.90 30.47 13.56
C ASP A 272 0.82 28.99 13.93
N ALA A 273 1.91 28.43 14.47
CA ALA A 273 1.93 27.04 14.93
C ALA A 273 1.02 26.84 16.15
N LYS A 274 1.03 27.77 17.11
CA LYS A 274 0.13 27.71 18.26
C LYS A 274 -1.32 27.91 17.85
N LYS A 275 -1.61 28.85 16.95
CA LYS A 275 -2.95 29.04 16.38
C LYS A 275 -3.44 27.76 15.71
N PHE A 276 -2.60 27.10 14.90
CA PHE A 276 -2.97 25.82 14.29
C PHE A 276 -3.21 24.73 15.33
N TYR A 277 -2.39 24.65 16.39
CA TYR A 277 -2.63 23.74 17.51
C TYR A 277 -3.98 24.01 18.19
N ASP A 278 -4.27 25.26 18.56
CA ASP A 278 -5.51 25.67 19.22
C ASP A 278 -6.75 25.38 18.34
N GLU A 279 -6.68 25.68 17.04
CA GLU A 279 -7.75 25.42 16.06
C GLU A 279 -7.93 23.93 15.71
N ASN A 280 -6.93 23.07 15.98
CA ASN A 280 -6.91 21.67 15.56
C ASN A 280 -6.60 20.69 16.70
N ALA A 281 -6.86 21.07 17.97
CA ALA A 281 -6.47 20.33 19.17
C ALA A 281 -6.78 18.82 19.12
N THR A 282 -7.92 18.44 18.54
CA THR A 282 -8.36 17.04 18.38
C THR A 282 -7.45 16.18 17.49
N GLN A 283 -6.60 16.77 16.65
CA GLN A 283 -5.59 16.05 15.86
C GLN A 283 -4.37 15.66 16.71
N PHE A 284 -4.19 16.29 17.88
CA PHE A 284 -3.12 16.01 18.84
C PHE A 284 -3.63 15.18 20.05
N SER A 285 -4.93 14.86 20.07
CA SER A 285 -5.59 14.02 21.06
C SER A 285 -5.71 12.56 20.60
N SER A 286 -5.15 11.64 21.38
CA SER A 286 -5.60 10.24 21.37
C SER A 286 -6.85 10.11 22.25
N PRO A 287 -7.95 9.52 21.77
CA PRO A 287 -9.11 9.23 22.61
C PRO A 287 -8.76 8.17 23.66
N GLU A 288 -9.59 8.07 24.71
CA GLU A 288 -9.53 6.95 25.65
C GLU A 288 -9.78 5.64 24.89
N GLN A 289 -8.96 4.63 25.18
CA GLN A 289 -8.96 3.33 24.50
C GLN A 289 -9.08 2.21 25.52
N VAL A 290 -9.82 1.16 25.17
CA VAL A 290 -9.99 -0.03 26.00
C VAL A 290 -9.66 -1.30 25.23
N LYS A 291 -9.13 -2.29 25.94
CA LYS A 291 -8.99 -3.68 25.46
C LYS A 291 -9.88 -4.56 26.34
N ALA A 292 -10.78 -5.33 25.72
CA ALA A 292 -11.75 -6.15 26.43
C ALA A 292 -11.79 -7.59 25.90
N SER A 293 -12.14 -8.53 26.78
CA SER A 293 -12.54 -9.90 26.45
C SER A 293 -14.06 -10.04 26.55
N HIS A 294 -14.67 -10.95 25.79
CA HIS A 294 -16.11 -11.21 25.92
C HIS A 294 -16.52 -12.68 25.82
N ILE A 295 -17.67 -12.99 26.42
CA ILE A 295 -18.44 -14.22 26.16
C ILE A 295 -19.68 -13.79 25.36
N LEU A 296 -19.89 -14.38 24.19
CA LEU A 296 -21.04 -14.13 23.32
C LEU A 296 -21.98 -15.35 23.33
N ALA A 297 -23.27 -15.12 23.57
CA ALA A 297 -24.34 -16.02 23.17
C ALA A 297 -25.02 -15.42 21.91
N GLY A 298 -24.72 -15.95 20.73
CA GLY A 298 -25.26 -15.46 19.45
C GLY A 298 -24.25 -15.36 18.30
N GLY A 299 -24.45 -14.39 17.40
CA GLY A 299 -23.66 -14.22 16.19
C GLY A 299 -24.26 -13.22 15.20
N ARG A 300 -23.80 -13.24 13.95
CA ARG A 300 -24.38 -12.41 12.88
C ARG A 300 -25.68 -13.04 12.37
N GLY A 301 -26.76 -12.27 12.36
CA GLY A 301 -28.07 -12.71 11.84
C GLY A 301 -28.90 -13.54 12.82
N VAL A 302 -28.70 -13.37 14.13
CA VAL A 302 -29.58 -13.91 15.18
C VAL A 302 -31.02 -13.43 14.93
N LYS A 303 -31.97 -14.37 14.93
CA LYS A 303 -33.41 -14.09 14.83
C LYS A 303 -34.04 -13.98 16.21
N ASP A 304 -35.14 -13.24 16.32
CA ASP A 304 -35.81 -12.98 17.60
C ASP A 304 -36.34 -14.25 18.29
N GLU A 305 -36.74 -15.29 17.55
CA GLU A 305 -37.22 -16.54 18.16
C GLU A 305 -36.11 -17.24 18.98
N ASP A 306 -34.87 -17.19 18.50
CA ASP A 306 -33.72 -17.82 19.15
C ASP A 306 -33.11 -16.97 20.28
N ARG A 307 -33.40 -15.67 20.34
CA ARG A 307 -32.91 -14.77 21.42
C ARG A 307 -33.37 -15.24 22.80
N SER A 308 -34.54 -15.90 22.89
CA SER A 308 -35.02 -16.58 24.10
C SER A 308 -34.00 -17.60 24.67
N LYS A 309 -33.47 -18.49 23.81
CA LYS A 309 -32.50 -19.54 24.17
C LYS A 309 -31.13 -18.96 24.48
N LEU A 310 -30.69 -18.00 23.65
CA LEU A 310 -29.40 -17.30 23.85
C LEU A 310 -29.37 -16.53 25.17
N LYS A 311 -30.51 -15.98 25.60
CA LYS A 311 -30.65 -15.34 26.91
C LYS A 311 -30.44 -16.34 28.06
N VAL A 312 -31.10 -17.50 28.03
CA VAL A 312 -30.91 -18.54 29.05
C VAL A 312 -29.44 -19.00 29.10
N LYS A 313 -28.83 -19.28 27.94
CA LYS A 313 -27.41 -19.66 27.84
C LYS A 313 -26.48 -18.64 28.50
N ILE A 314 -26.68 -17.33 28.28
CA ILE A 314 -25.81 -16.31 28.89
C ILE A 314 -26.14 -16.06 30.37
N GLU A 315 -27.38 -16.31 30.81
CA GLU A 315 -27.79 -16.22 32.21
C GLU A 315 -27.18 -17.35 33.06
N GLU A 316 -27.04 -18.56 32.52
CA GLU A 316 -26.26 -19.65 33.14
C GLU A 316 -24.79 -19.28 33.30
N VAL A 317 -24.15 -18.72 32.27
CA VAL A 317 -22.76 -18.24 32.34
C VAL A 317 -22.61 -17.11 33.36
N ALA A 318 -23.56 -16.17 33.42
CA ALA A 318 -23.58 -15.12 34.43
C ALA A 318 -23.71 -15.66 35.86
N GLN A 319 -24.39 -16.78 36.07
CA GLN A 319 -24.42 -17.48 37.36
C GLN A 319 -23.10 -18.17 37.67
N LYS A 320 -22.50 -18.90 36.72
CA LYS A 320 -21.17 -19.52 36.88
C LYS A 320 -20.09 -18.48 37.24
N LEU A 321 -20.12 -17.30 36.61
CA LEU A 321 -19.22 -16.17 36.92
C LEU A 321 -19.46 -15.60 38.32
N LYS A 322 -20.73 -15.41 38.75
CA LYS A 322 -21.07 -14.96 40.11
C LYS A 322 -20.65 -15.96 41.19
N ALA A 323 -20.58 -17.24 40.87
CA ALA A 323 -20.07 -18.30 41.74
C ALA A 323 -18.52 -18.38 41.79
N GLY A 324 -17.81 -17.47 41.12
CA GLY A 324 -16.33 -17.42 41.11
C GLY A 324 -15.66 -18.23 40.00
N GLY A 325 -16.41 -18.71 39.00
CA GLY A 325 -15.85 -19.40 37.83
C GLY A 325 -14.91 -18.51 37.01
N ASN A 326 -13.85 -19.11 36.45
CA ASN A 326 -12.89 -18.38 35.62
C ASN A 326 -13.54 -17.86 34.32
N PHE A 327 -13.26 -16.61 33.95
CA PHE A 327 -13.86 -15.97 32.77
C PHE A 327 -13.33 -16.54 31.46
N GLU A 328 -12.02 -16.77 31.37
CA GLU A 328 -11.35 -17.26 30.16
C GLU A 328 -11.78 -18.69 29.82
N ASP A 329 -11.99 -19.54 30.82
CA ASP A 329 -12.47 -20.92 30.64
C ASP A 329 -13.95 -20.96 30.25
N LEU A 330 -14.80 -20.15 30.89
CA LEU A 330 -16.21 -20.01 30.48
C LEU A 330 -16.35 -19.38 29.10
N ALA A 331 -15.40 -18.54 28.67
CA ALA A 331 -15.34 -18.04 27.30
C ALA A 331 -14.97 -19.14 26.29
N ARG A 332 -14.05 -20.06 26.64
CA ARG A 332 -13.71 -21.24 25.82
C ARG A 332 -14.89 -22.22 25.72
N GLU A 333 -15.58 -22.47 26.83
CA GLU A 333 -16.68 -23.44 26.92
C GLU A 333 -17.98 -22.94 26.24
N HIS A 334 -18.30 -21.64 26.35
CA HIS A 334 -19.62 -21.13 26.01
C HIS A 334 -19.69 -19.99 24.98
N SER A 335 -18.59 -19.33 24.63
CA SER A 335 -18.65 -18.19 23.70
C SER A 335 -18.79 -18.64 22.25
N ASP A 336 -19.83 -18.16 21.56
CA ASP A 336 -20.06 -18.37 20.13
C ASP A 336 -19.18 -17.46 19.24
N CYS A 337 -18.37 -16.57 19.84
CA CYS A 337 -17.42 -15.74 19.12
C CYS A 337 -16.11 -16.50 18.83
N PRO A 338 -15.47 -16.34 17.66
CA PRO A 338 -14.15 -16.92 17.37
C PRO A 338 -13.03 -16.58 18.35
N SER A 339 -13.18 -15.54 19.20
CA SER A 339 -12.23 -15.27 20.30
C SER A 339 -12.34 -16.26 21.48
N SER A 340 -13.32 -17.18 21.47
CA SER A 340 -13.49 -18.23 22.50
C SER A 340 -12.20 -19.01 22.77
N ALA A 341 -11.50 -19.42 21.70
CA ALA A 341 -10.21 -20.11 21.79
C ALA A 341 -9.15 -19.34 22.61
N ASP A 342 -9.19 -18.01 22.54
CA ASP A 342 -8.31 -17.08 23.25
C ASP A 342 -8.84 -16.63 24.62
N GLY A 343 -9.82 -17.34 25.19
CA GLY A 343 -10.48 -16.93 26.44
C GLY A 343 -11.36 -15.69 26.28
N GLY A 344 -11.85 -15.42 25.07
CA GLY A 344 -12.71 -14.30 24.73
C GLY A 344 -11.98 -13.00 24.35
N ASP A 345 -10.65 -12.94 24.42
CA ASP A 345 -9.86 -11.73 24.14
C ASP A 345 -10.04 -11.24 22.70
N LEU A 346 -10.48 -9.99 22.54
CA LEU A 346 -10.63 -9.34 21.24
C LEU A 346 -9.29 -8.88 20.63
N LYS A 347 -8.18 -9.02 21.38
CA LYS A 347 -6.77 -8.77 20.99
C LYS A 347 -6.47 -7.35 20.48
N SER A 348 -7.45 -6.46 20.55
CA SER A 348 -7.45 -5.16 19.87
C SER A 348 -7.97 -4.09 20.83
N PHE A 349 -7.37 -2.91 20.80
CA PHE A 349 -7.94 -1.73 21.44
C PHE A 349 -9.08 -1.16 20.58
N PHE A 350 -10.06 -0.54 21.23
CA PHE A 350 -11.06 0.30 20.57
C PHE A 350 -11.31 1.58 21.36
N ASP A 351 -11.65 2.66 20.65
CA ASP A 351 -12.00 3.95 21.25
C ASP A 351 -13.48 4.02 21.67
N ASN A 352 -13.87 5.13 22.30
CA ASN A 352 -15.23 5.38 22.78
C ASN A 352 -16.29 5.54 21.66
N THR A 353 -15.89 5.58 20.39
CA THR A 353 -16.79 5.49 19.23
C THR A 353 -17.00 4.03 18.76
N GLY A 354 -16.34 3.09 19.43
CA GLY A 354 -16.30 1.66 19.10
C GLY A 354 -15.27 1.31 18.02
N ARG A 355 -14.54 2.28 17.47
CA ARG A 355 -13.60 2.06 16.36
C ARG A 355 -12.39 1.26 16.83
N ILE A 356 -12.04 0.21 16.10
CA ILE A 356 -10.85 -0.61 16.39
C ILE A 356 -9.58 0.15 15.99
N ILE A 357 -8.61 0.22 16.91
CA ILE A 357 -7.31 0.85 16.72
C ILE A 357 -6.41 -0.08 15.90
N GLY A 358 -5.76 0.45 14.85
CA GLY A 358 -4.95 -0.32 13.90
C GLY A 358 -5.74 -1.29 12.98
N GLY A 359 -7.01 -1.54 13.26
CA GLY A 359 -7.85 -2.51 12.54
C GLY A 359 -8.83 -1.90 11.53
N ARG A 360 -9.82 -2.72 11.13
CA ARG A 360 -10.98 -2.33 10.33
C ARG A 360 -12.26 -2.76 11.04
N GLY A 361 -13.31 -1.95 10.94
CA GLY A 361 -14.58 -2.17 11.64
C GLY A 361 -14.62 -1.50 13.01
N GLY A 362 -15.63 -1.88 13.79
CA GLY A 362 -15.88 -1.34 15.13
C GLY A 362 -16.82 -2.25 15.93
N MET A 363 -16.87 -1.99 17.23
CA MET A 363 -17.77 -2.64 18.18
C MET A 363 -19.18 -2.06 18.09
N ASP A 364 -20.17 -2.79 18.62
CA ASP A 364 -21.52 -2.26 18.79
C ASP A 364 -21.54 -1.10 19.80
N ALA A 365 -22.45 -0.14 19.64
CA ALA A 365 -22.56 1.02 20.52
C ALA A 365 -22.79 0.64 21.98
N LYS A 366 -23.69 -0.33 22.26
CA LYS A 366 -23.97 -0.80 23.62
C LYS A 366 -22.83 -1.63 24.20
N PHE A 367 -22.14 -2.40 23.36
CA PHE A 367 -20.93 -3.12 23.76
C PHE A 367 -19.82 -2.14 24.18
N THR A 368 -19.67 -1.05 23.41
CA THR A 368 -18.69 0.02 23.68
C THR A 368 -19.03 0.75 24.98
N GLU A 369 -20.27 1.23 25.13
CA GLU A 369 -20.76 1.91 26.33
C GLU A 369 -20.52 1.05 27.59
N ALA A 370 -20.92 -0.22 27.56
CA ALA A 370 -20.73 -1.15 28.66
C ALA A 370 -19.25 -1.44 28.96
N ALA A 371 -18.38 -1.56 27.94
CA ALA A 371 -16.95 -1.78 28.13
C ALA A 371 -16.23 -0.56 28.75
N PHE A 372 -16.62 0.66 28.35
CA PHE A 372 -16.02 1.89 28.86
C PHE A 372 -16.44 2.23 30.30
N ALA A 373 -17.61 1.76 30.74
CA ALA A 373 -18.12 1.89 32.11
C ALA A 373 -17.46 0.95 33.14
N LEU A 374 -16.68 -0.04 32.70
CA LEU A 374 -15.97 -0.97 33.57
C LEU A 374 -14.67 -0.37 34.13
N LYS A 375 -14.24 -0.90 35.29
CA LYS A 375 -12.85 -0.79 35.78
C LYS A 375 -12.01 -1.95 35.24
N VAL A 376 -10.69 -1.77 35.15
CA VAL A 376 -9.78 -2.85 34.70
C VAL A 376 -9.92 -4.06 35.64
N GLY A 377 -10.03 -5.25 35.05
CA GLY A 377 -10.32 -6.51 35.74
C GLY A 377 -11.82 -6.78 36.00
N GLN A 378 -12.69 -5.78 35.87
CA GLN A 378 -14.13 -5.92 36.15
C GLN A 378 -14.87 -6.66 35.01
N VAL A 379 -15.89 -7.42 35.39
CA VAL A 379 -16.84 -8.10 34.49
C VAL A 379 -18.20 -7.38 34.53
N SER A 380 -18.86 -7.27 33.38
CA SER A 380 -20.17 -6.62 33.22
C SER A 380 -21.35 -7.49 33.65
N GLY A 381 -22.54 -6.88 33.71
CA GLY A 381 -23.79 -7.63 33.55
C GLY A 381 -23.96 -8.13 32.11
N ILE A 382 -25.13 -8.71 31.81
CA ILE A 382 -25.48 -9.13 30.45
C ILE A 382 -25.79 -7.89 29.59
N VAL A 383 -25.11 -7.75 28.45
CA VAL A 383 -25.23 -6.64 27.50
C VAL A 383 -25.88 -7.16 26.21
N GLU A 384 -27.03 -6.61 25.84
CA GLU A 384 -27.78 -7.04 24.65
C GLU A 384 -27.49 -6.17 23.42
N THR A 385 -27.02 -6.79 22.33
CA THR A 385 -26.71 -6.13 21.04
C THR A 385 -27.50 -6.80 19.88
N PRO A 386 -27.42 -6.28 18.63
CA PRO A 386 -27.92 -6.98 17.45
C PRO A 386 -27.26 -8.33 17.16
N PHE A 387 -26.13 -8.64 17.82
CA PHE A 387 -25.42 -9.92 17.68
C PHE A 387 -25.87 -10.96 18.72
N GLY A 388 -26.75 -10.61 19.66
CA GLY A 388 -27.17 -11.47 20.75
C GLY A 388 -26.82 -10.87 22.11
N TYR A 389 -26.30 -11.70 23.01
CA TYR A 389 -25.98 -11.29 24.38
C TYR A 389 -24.50 -11.46 24.70
N HIS A 390 -23.92 -10.49 25.40
CA HIS A 390 -22.53 -10.49 25.79
C HIS A 390 -22.36 -10.39 27.30
N ILE A 391 -21.29 -11.00 27.83
CA ILE A 391 -20.68 -10.60 29.11
C ILE A 391 -19.27 -10.13 28.79
N ILE A 392 -18.89 -8.95 29.27
CA ILE A 392 -17.67 -8.23 28.90
C ILE A 392 -16.74 -8.19 30.12
N LYS A 393 -15.45 -8.45 29.93
CA LYS A 393 -14.39 -8.23 30.92
C LYS A 393 -13.45 -7.16 30.38
N LEU A 394 -13.23 -6.09 31.14
CA LEU A 394 -12.27 -5.05 30.76
C LEU A 394 -10.85 -5.49 31.15
N SER A 395 -9.99 -5.70 30.18
CA SER A 395 -8.63 -6.23 30.37
C SER A 395 -7.59 -5.12 30.50
N GLU A 396 -7.78 -4.00 29.80
CA GLU A 396 -6.88 -2.84 29.84
C GLU A 396 -7.63 -1.55 29.46
N LYS A 397 -7.20 -0.40 30.03
CA LYS A 397 -7.72 0.94 29.69
C LYS A 397 -6.56 1.93 29.62
N ILE A 398 -6.44 2.61 28.48
CA ILE A 398 -5.49 3.70 28.23
C ILE A 398 -6.29 5.00 28.24
N ALA A 399 -5.92 5.94 29.11
CA ALA A 399 -6.58 7.23 29.23
C ALA A 399 -6.48 8.06 27.93
N ALA A 400 -7.40 9.01 27.73
CA ALA A 400 -7.25 9.99 26.67
C ALA A 400 -6.01 10.87 26.93
N VAL A 401 -5.18 11.08 25.90
CA VAL A 401 -3.95 11.88 25.99
C VAL A 401 -3.95 12.91 24.88
N THR A 402 -3.96 14.19 25.24
CA THR A 402 -3.67 15.29 24.31
C THR A 402 -2.22 15.69 24.48
N LYS A 403 -1.42 15.55 23.42
CA LYS A 403 -0.05 16.08 23.42
C LYS A 403 -0.09 17.59 23.58
N THR A 404 0.73 18.11 24.46
CA THR A 404 0.89 19.56 24.67
C THR A 404 1.42 20.25 23.41
N PHE A 405 1.24 21.58 23.32
CA PHE A 405 1.79 22.35 22.20
C PHE A 405 3.29 22.12 22.02
N ASP A 406 4.07 22.15 23.11
CA ASP A 406 5.53 22.03 23.05
C ASP A 406 6.00 20.66 22.53
N GLU A 407 5.28 19.57 22.82
CA GLU A 407 5.55 18.23 22.27
C GLU A 407 5.32 18.11 20.76
N VAL A 408 4.52 19.00 20.16
CA VAL A 408 4.15 18.93 18.73
C VAL A 408 4.57 20.17 17.93
N LYS A 409 5.07 21.23 18.59
CA LYS A 409 5.41 22.54 18.03
C LYS A 409 6.24 22.42 16.75
N ASP A 410 7.39 21.75 16.80
CA ASP A 410 8.28 21.64 15.65
C ASP A 410 7.71 20.74 14.55
N THR A 411 6.87 19.76 14.90
CA THR A 411 6.11 18.95 13.94
C THR A 411 5.06 19.79 13.22
N ILE A 412 4.33 20.65 13.95
CA ILE A 412 3.36 21.58 13.37
C ILE A 412 4.06 22.59 12.45
N LYS A 413 5.13 23.24 12.92
CA LYS A 413 5.92 24.19 12.12
C LYS A 413 6.42 23.53 10.84
N THR A 414 7.05 22.36 10.93
CA THR A 414 7.53 21.59 9.78
C THR A 414 6.42 21.26 8.79
N ASN A 415 5.26 20.79 9.25
CA ASN A 415 4.12 20.46 8.39
C ASN A 415 3.50 21.70 7.72
N LEU A 416 3.36 22.80 8.45
CA LEU A 416 2.82 24.06 7.92
C LEU A 416 3.80 24.73 6.94
N GLU A 417 5.11 24.68 7.19
CA GLU A 417 6.14 25.11 6.25
C GLU A 417 6.10 24.29 4.96
N GLN A 418 6.08 22.95 5.06
CA GLN A 418 5.99 22.08 3.89
C GLN A 418 4.73 22.36 3.08
N LYS A 419 3.60 22.65 3.74
CA LYS A 419 2.33 23.03 3.11
C LYS A 419 2.41 24.40 2.43
N SER A 420 2.90 25.44 3.12
CA SER A 420 3.05 26.80 2.59
C SER A 420 4.03 26.82 1.40
N ARG A 421 5.25 26.31 1.63
CA ARG A 421 6.30 26.16 0.61
C ARG A 421 5.82 25.29 -0.56
N GLY A 422 5.02 24.26 -0.31
CA GLY A 422 4.42 23.39 -1.32
C GLY A 422 3.44 24.14 -2.23
N THR A 423 2.45 24.82 -1.64
CA THR A 423 1.49 25.67 -2.37
C THR A 423 2.22 26.76 -3.17
N PHE A 424 3.10 27.53 -2.53
CA PHE A 424 3.85 28.57 -3.23
C PHE A 424 4.71 28.00 -4.38
N SER A 425 5.42 26.90 -4.16
CA SER A 425 6.28 26.30 -5.21
C SER A 425 5.46 25.89 -6.45
N ARG A 426 4.23 25.41 -6.24
CA ARG A 426 3.31 25.05 -7.34
C ARG A 426 2.86 26.30 -8.09
N ASP A 427 2.32 27.29 -7.36
CA ASP A 427 1.80 28.52 -7.94
C ASP A 427 2.89 29.29 -8.71
N PHE A 428 4.11 29.31 -8.17
CA PHE A 428 5.28 29.92 -8.79
C PHE A 428 5.73 29.20 -10.06
N ILE A 429 5.76 27.86 -10.10
CA ILE A 429 6.13 27.12 -11.31
C ILE A 429 5.08 27.26 -12.42
N GLU A 430 3.79 27.24 -12.09
CA GLU A 430 2.73 27.48 -13.09
C GLU A 430 2.80 28.91 -13.63
N LYS A 431 3.16 29.90 -12.80
CA LYS A 431 3.51 31.25 -13.28
C LYS A 431 4.74 31.21 -14.20
N LEU A 432 5.86 30.59 -13.81
CA LEU A 432 7.06 30.50 -14.66
C LEU A 432 6.76 29.87 -16.03
N LYS A 433 5.93 28.82 -16.08
CA LYS A 433 5.48 28.19 -17.34
C LYS A 433 4.62 29.13 -18.20
N THR A 434 3.85 30.01 -17.57
CA THR A 434 2.97 30.99 -18.24
C THR A 434 3.75 32.22 -18.74
N ASP A 435 4.74 32.67 -17.97
CA ASP A 435 5.62 33.80 -18.31
C ASP A 435 6.69 33.42 -19.36
N ALA A 436 6.88 32.13 -19.65
CA ALA A 436 7.95 31.61 -20.51
C ALA A 436 7.54 31.45 -21.98
N THR A 437 8.50 31.68 -22.88
CA THR A 437 8.35 31.38 -24.31
C THR A 437 8.65 29.89 -24.55
N ILE A 438 7.60 29.06 -24.58
CA ILE A 438 7.68 27.61 -24.82
C ILE A 438 7.16 27.29 -26.23
N VAL A 439 8.07 26.97 -27.14
CA VAL A 439 7.77 26.66 -28.56
C VAL A 439 7.97 25.18 -28.82
N TRP A 440 6.89 24.48 -29.14
CA TRP A 440 6.87 23.04 -29.42
C TRP A 440 7.25 22.74 -30.87
N ALA A 441 7.88 21.59 -31.10
CA ALA A 441 8.03 21.07 -32.45
C ALA A 441 6.72 20.43 -32.95
N GLU A 442 6.56 20.35 -34.27
CA GLU A 442 5.34 19.82 -34.91
C GLU A 442 5.02 18.40 -34.44
N GLY A 443 3.79 18.17 -33.97
CA GLY A 443 3.36 16.88 -33.41
C GLY A 443 4.07 16.47 -32.11
N LYS A 444 4.82 17.37 -31.46
CA LYS A 444 5.51 17.14 -30.16
C LYS A 444 4.86 17.85 -28.99
N GLU A 445 3.78 18.57 -29.23
CA GLU A 445 2.94 19.20 -28.21
C GLU A 445 2.59 18.22 -27.08
N PRO A 446 2.48 18.68 -25.83
CA PRO A 446 2.03 17.83 -24.74
C PRO A 446 0.56 17.53 -25.00
N THR A 447 0.20 16.25 -25.14
CA THR A 447 -1.23 15.91 -25.12
C THR A 447 -1.79 16.47 -23.82
N PRO A 448 -2.84 17.34 -23.86
CA PRO A 448 -3.41 17.87 -22.64
C PRO A 448 -3.73 16.69 -21.75
N ARG A 449 -3.06 16.58 -20.59
CA ARG A 449 -3.19 15.42 -19.70
C ARG A 449 -4.67 15.27 -19.44
N SER A 450 -5.29 14.29 -20.11
CA SER A 450 -6.75 14.22 -20.20
C SER A 450 -7.26 14.38 -18.80
N ALA A 451 -8.01 15.46 -18.57
CA ALA A 451 -8.46 15.79 -17.25
C ALA A 451 -9.42 14.67 -16.89
N MET A 452 -8.90 13.65 -16.17
CA MET A 452 -9.70 12.66 -15.46
C MET A 452 -10.73 13.50 -14.77
N PRO A 453 -12.00 13.48 -15.23
CA PRO A 453 -12.85 14.64 -15.09
C PRO A 453 -12.87 14.96 -13.62
N ARG A 454 -12.49 16.20 -13.27
CA ARG A 454 -12.72 16.68 -11.91
C ARG A 454 -14.17 16.30 -11.67
N SER A 455 -14.43 15.61 -10.56
CA SER A 455 -15.80 15.26 -10.20
C SER A 455 -16.44 16.53 -9.66
N ASP A 456 -16.60 17.48 -10.60
CA ASP A 456 -17.22 18.78 -10.51
C ASP A 456 -18.68 18.48 -10.25
N ALA A 457 -18.98 18.49 -8.94
CA ALA A 457 -20.00 17.67 -8.36
C ALA A 457 -19.82 16.15 -8.67
N ARG A 458 -19.11 15.45 -7.76
CA ARG A 458 -19.80 14.34 -7.07
C ARG A 458 -21.05 14.98 -6.48
N THR A 459 -22.13 14.96 -7.26
CA THR A 459 -23.38 15.62 -6.89
C THR A 459 -23.73 15.17 -5.49
N ARG A 460 -23.78 16.14 -4.56
CA ARG A 460 -24.46 15.91 -3.30
C ARG A 460 -25.85 15.48 -3.70
N ARG A 461 -26.14 14.18 -3.61
CA ARG A 461 -27.47 13.64 -3.88
C ARG A 461 -28.43 14.56 -3.13
N PRO A 462 -29.32 15.31 -3.83
CA PRO A 462 -30.08 16.38 -3.18
C PRO A 462 -30.74 15.78 -1.94
N PRO A 463 -30.60 16.44 -0.77
CA PRO A 463 -30.82 15.80 0.53
C PRO A 463 -32.16 15.09 0.49
N SER A 464 -32.10 13.75 0.56
CA SER A 464 -33.18 12.85 0.14
C SER A 464 -34.49 13.37 0.70
N ALA A 465 -35.39 13.82 -0.19
CA ALA A 465 -36.46 14.77 0.12
C ALA A 465 -37.04 14.49 1.49
N ALA A 466 -36.86 15.46 2.40
CA ALA A 466 -36.94 15.21 3.84
C ALA A 466 -38.18 14.40 4.18
N ARG A 467 -37.99 13.21 4.79
CA ARG A 467 -39.07 12.47 5.43
C ARG A 467 -39.86 13.51 6.23
N PRO A 468 -41.15 13.76 5.92
CA PRO A 468 -41.84 14.93 6.44
C PRO A 468 -41.71 14.92 7.94
N SER A 469 -41.15 16.00 8.48
CA SER A 469 -40.98 16.16 9.92
C SER A 469 -42.38 16.07 10.53
N VAL A 470 -42.61 14.99 11.28
CA VAL A 470 -43.89 14.80 11.97
C VAL A 470 -43.91 15.84 13.08
N THR A 471 -44.50 16.99 12.74
CA THR A 471 -44.72 18.11 13.65
C THR A 471 -45.52 17.63 14.85
N LYS A 472 -45.35 18.31 15.98
CA LYS A 472 -45.77 17.86 17.32
C LYS A 472 -47.29 17.91 17.55
N ALA A 473 -48.09 17.75 16.50
CA ALA A 473 -49.53 17.97 16.42
C ALA A 473 -50.36 16.74 15.99
N SER A 474 -49.74 15.58 15.74
CA SER A 474 -50.44 14.34 15.35
C SER A 474 -50.62 13.32 16.50
N VAL A 475 -50.01 13.57 17.66
CA VAL A 475 -50.01 12.65 18.82
C VAL A 475 -51.42 12.48 19.45
N THR A 476 -52.31 13.45 19.26
CA THR A 476 -53.64 13.50 19.91
C THR A 476 -54.78 12.83 19.14
N LYS A 477 -54.53 12.17 17.99
CA LYS A 477 -55.59 11.48 17.22
C LYS A 477 -55.42 9.96 17.04
N ALA A 478 -54.35 9.35 17.56
CA ALA A 478 -54.16 7.90 17.55
C ALA A 478 -54.68 7.19 18.82
N ASN A 479 -54.62 7.86 19.99
CA ASN A 479 -55.04 7.26 21.26
C ASN A 479 -56.57 7.27 21.50
N ALA A 480 -57.36 7.90 20.63
CA ALA A 480 -58.82 7.92 20.71
C ALA A 480 -59.51 6.69 20.07
N ALA A 481 -58.76 5.81 19.40
CA ALA A 481 -59.30 4.69 18.60
C ALA A 481 -59.01 3.29 19.17
N LYS A 482 -58.48 3.18 20.39
CA LYS A 482 -58.28 1.90 21.09
C LYS A 482 -58.70 1.92 22.57
N ALA A 483 -59.65 2.81 22.89
CA ALA A 483 -60.25 2.99 24.21
C ALA A 483 -61.79 3.10 24.15
N SER A 484 -62.42 2.32 23.27
CA SER A 484 -63.88 2.23 23.12
C SER A 484 -64.35 0.78 22.82
N ALA A 485 -63.63 -0.21 23.34
CA ALA A 485 -63.88 -1.64 23.16
C ALA A 485 -63.80 -2.41 24.49
N ALA A 486 -64.11 -1.74 25.60
CA ALA A 486 -64.28 -2.33 26.93
C ALA A 486 -65.18 -1.42 27.78
N GLY A 487 -66.35 -1.93 28.20
CA GLY A 487 -67.20 -1.35 29.24
C GLY A 487 -68.14 -0.20 28.86
N ALA A 488 -69.39 -0.53 28.48
CA ALA A 488 -70.63 0.15 28.91
C ALA A 488 -71.89 -0.57 28.37
N GLY A 489 -72.92 -0.74 29.21
CA GLY A 489 -74.24 -1.31 28.86
C GLY A 489 -74.27 -2.85 28.84
N ASP A 490 -74.90 -3.53 29.81
CA ASP A 490 -76.30 -3.35 30.20
C ASP A 490 -76.51 -3.47 31.73
N GLU A 491 -77.33 -2.60 32.31
CA GLU A 491 -77.72 -2.66 33.73
C GLU A 491 -79.25 -2.72 33.86
N LYS A 492 -79.77 -3.95 33.86
CA LYS A 492 -81.11 -4.31 34.36
C LYS A 492 -80.95 -5.59 35.18
N ALA A 493 -80.89 -5.55 36.51
CA ALA A 493 -81.95 -5.20 37.47
C ALA A 493 -82.94 -6.35 37.75
N VAL A 494 -83.51 -6.34 38.97
CA VAL A 494 -84.63 -7.15 39.47
C VAL A 494 -84.31 -8.53 40.09
N SER A 495 -84.13 -8.50 41.42
CA SER A 495 -84.75 -9.37 42.44
C SER A 495 -84.06 -10.65 42.96
N LYS A 496 -84.21 -10.78 44.30
CA LYS A 496 -84.11 -11.95 45.20
C LYS A 496 -82.75 -12.62 45.37
#